data_AF-A0A6G1KTA5-F1
#
_entry.id   AF-A0A6G1KTA5-F1
#
_cell.length_a   1.000
_cell.length_b   1.000
_cell.length_c   1.000
_cell.angle_alpha   90.00
_cell.angle_beta   90.00
_cell.angle_gamma   90.00
#
_symmetry.space_group_name_H-M   'P 1'
#
loop_
_entity.id
_entity.type
_entity.pdbx_description
1 polymer ?
#
loop_
_entity_poly.entity_id
_entity_poly.type
_entity_poly.pdbx_seq_one_letter_code
_entity_poly.pdbx_strand_id
1 'polypeptide(L)'
;MFRPLYNSRLPVILFIVFLSIISTIVFTRHFHIAASPFTTLHSSGRVVFTAVNENFTRPLREPRVAKASMLYGPPNFLYEAAIESHARHNKLHGYEMYVSRTAITKGYWNKLLWLQHLMVTELQKPEGERLHWIMYVDPSIVLLNDRISLRTFLPPADPVFDSLALIATKPDGMTLSAASFFLRISPTSLKILTAAMVAPKHVQSTDSSTDLTSKTLQVILEEEYKDAAIYQPVHWYNNAVSKKPSIHSDSLLVRFPHDLQGHRWKYMDNLLSVLSWNPQSFSKKIEDTMYATEPQEFWMKVAEAREILEKAEEHLKSIPVIDDEEHKKSDSVEYLQTSTRDLRLALESAAWDTDALERSLATVKGAMGLE
;
A
#
# COMPACT_ATOMS: atom_id res chain seq x y z
N MET A 1 -76.93 -8.94 -48.79
CA MET A 1 -75.81 -9.22 -49.72
C MET A 1 -74.52 -8.87 -48.98
N PHE A 2 -73.86 -9.87 -48.38
CA PHE A 2 -72.68 -9.70 -47.53
C PHE A 2 -71.38 -9.84 -48.34
N ARG A 3 -70.40 -8.96 -48.14
CA ARG A 3 -69.01 -9.14 -48.56
C ARG A 3 -68.17 -9.56 -47.34
N PRO A 4 -67.25 -10.55 -47.44
CA PRO A 4 -66.31 -10.86 -46.37
C PRO A 4 -65.03 -10.03 -46.49
N LEU A 5 -64.57 -9.49 -45.36
CA LEU A 5 -63.25 -8.88 -45.19
C LEU A 5 -62.23 -9.99 -44.89
N TYR A 6 -61.37 -10.31 -45.86
CA TYR A 6 -60.24 -11.22 -45.69
C TYR A 6 -59.04 -10.45 -45.13
N ASN A 7 -58.68 -10.70 -43.87
CA ASN A 7 -57.64 -9.96 -43.16
C ASN A 7 -56.26 -10.56 -43.48
N SER A 8 -55.51 -9.92 -44.38
CA SER A 8 -54.25 -10.39 -44.98
C SER A 8 -53.01 -10.36 -44.07
N ARG A 9 -53.17 -10.18 -42.75
CA ARG A 9 -52.04 -10.03 -41.80
C ARG A 9 -51.74 -11.25 -40.93
N LEU A 10 -52.64 -12.24 -40.90
CA LEU A 10 -52.43 -13.48 -40.14
C LEU A 10 -51.20 -14.31 -40.59
N PRO A 11 -50.91 -14.50 -41.90
CA PRO A 11 -49.81 -15.36 -42.32
C PRO A 11 -48.43 -14.76 -42.00
N VAL A 12 -48.32 -13.42 -41.95
CA VAL A 12 -47.06 -12.74 -41.61
C VAL A 12 -46.73 -12.89 -40.13
N ILE A 13 -47.74 -12.79 -39.25
CA ILE A 13 -47.54 -12.95 -37.80
C ILE A 13 -47.14 -14.39 -37.47
N LEU A 14 -47.77 -15.39 -38.10
CA LEU A 14 -47.42 -16.79 -37.92
C LEU A 14 -45.98 -17.11 -38.39
N PHE A 15 -45.52 -16.48 -39.47
CA PHE A 15 -44.16 -16.66 -39.98
C PHE A 15 -43.09 -16.11 -39.02
N ILE A 16 -43.34 -14.94 -38.40
CA ILE A 16 -42.41 -14.33 -37.43
C ILE A 16 -42.31 -15.18 -36.15
N VAL A 17 -43.44 -15.71 -35.65
CA VAL A 17 -43.46 -16.59 -34.48
C VAL A 17 -42.69 -17.89 -34.76
N PHE A 18 -42.85 -18.46 -35.96
CA PHE A 18 -42.15 -19.68 -36.34
C PHE A 18 -40.62 -19.49 -36.41
N LEU A 19 -40.15 -18.36 -36.96
CA LEU A 19 -38.71 -18.03 -36.98
C LEU A 19 -38.13 -17.82 -35.59
N SER A 20 -38.89 -17.22 -34.66
CA SER A 20 -38.46 -17.05 -33.26
C SER A 20 -38.26 -18.39 -32.55
N ILE A 21 -39.19 -19.34 -32.74
CA ILE A 21 -39.12 -20.67 -32.12
C ILE A 21 -37.92 -21.47 -32.65
N ILE A 22 -37.64 -21.41 -33.96
CA ILE A 22 -36.48 -22.09 -34.55
C ILE A 22 -35.17 -21.51 -33.98
N SER A 23 -35.07 -20.18 -33.83
CA SER A 23 -33.89 -19.54 -33.24
C SER A 23 -33.63 -20.02 -31.80
N THR A 24 -34.66 -20.16 -30.97
CA THR A 24 -34.52 -20.63 -29.59
C THR A 24 -34.09 -22.10 -29.50
N ILE A 25 -34.57 -22.95 -30.41
CA ILE A 25 -34.19 -24.38 -30.46
C ILE A 25 -32.74 -24.56 -30.91
N VAL A 26 -32.26 -23.76 -31.86
CA VAL A 26 -30.86 -23.81 -32.32
C VAL A 26 -29.91 -23.30 -31.23
N PHE A 27 -30.30 -22.24 -30.49
CA PHE A 27 -29.47 -21.68 -29.42
C PHE A 27 -29.37 -22.60 -28.19
N THR A 28 -30.45 -23.31 -27.85
CA THR A 28 -30.45 -24.27 -26.72
C THR A 28 -29.73 -25.59 -27.05
N ARG A 29 -29.65 -25.98 -28.33
CA ARG A 29 -28.85 -27.15 -28.74
C ARG A 29 -27.34 -26.90 -28.83
N HIS A 30 -26.89 -25.64 -28.92
CA HIS A 30 -25.45 -25.30 -28.91
C HIS A 30 -24.84 -25.17 -27.52
N PHE A 31 -25.63 -25.24 -26.44
CA PHE A 31 -25.15 -25.11 -25.05
C PHE A 31 -25.13 -26.42 -24.24
N HIS A 32 -25.34 -27.59 -24.87
CA HIS A 32 -25.35 -28.89 -24.19
C HIS A 32 -24.30 -29.88 -24.72
N ILE A 33 -23.02 -29.51 -24.70
CA ILE A 33 -21.83 -30.39 -24.76
C ILE A 33 -20.71 -29.61 -24.03
N ALA A 34 -20.10 -29.97 -22.90
CA ALA A 34 -19.81 -31.25 -22.29
C ALA A 34 -19.93 -31.17 -20.76
N ALA A 35 -20.69 -32.08 -20.16
CA ALA A 35 -20.52 -32.49 -18.78
C ALA A 35 -20.14 -33.97 -18.82
N SER A 36 -18.91 -34.28 -18.41
CA SER A 36 -18.42 -35.66 -18.25
C SER A 36 -18.41 -36.02 -16.76
N PRO A 37 -18.65 -37.30 -16.41
CA PRO A 37 -19.25 -37.67 -15.13
C PRO A 37 -18.26 -37.75 -13.98
N PHE A 38 -18.65 -37.20 -12.84
CA PHE A 38 -17.98 -37.39 -11.55
C PHE A 38 -18.30 -38.80 -11.04
N THR A 39 -17.28 -39.66 -10.99
CA THR A 39 -17.35 -40.96 -10.34
C THR A 39 -17.42 -40.75 -8.82
N THR A 40 -18.53 -41.15 -8.22
CA THR A 40 -18.72 -41.21 -6.78
C THR A 40 -17.96 -42.41 -6.21
N LEU A 41 -16.96 -42.16 -5.36
CA LEU A 41 -16.46 -43.14 -4.41
C LEU A 41 -16.73 -42.61 -3.00
N HIS A 42 -17.68 -43.26 -2.32
CA HIS A 42 -17.94 -43.08 -0.90
C HIS A 42 -16.75 -43.66 -0.12
N SER A 43 -16.14 -42.85 0.75
CA SER A 43 -15.33 -43.34 1.86
C SER A 43 -15.54 -42.42 3.05
N SER A 44 -16.32 -42.94 4.00
CA SER A 44 -16.45 -42.46 5.37
C SER A 44 -15.08 -42.21 6.01
N GLY A 45 -14.80 -40.96 6.36
CA GLY A 45 -13.62 -40.58 7.15
C GLY A 45 -13.99 -39.46 8.11
N ARG A 46 -13.99 -39.78 9.41
CA ARG A 46 -14.03 -38.79 10.50
C ARG A 46 -13.03 -37.68 10.22
N VAL A 47 -13.46 -36.42 10.23
CA VAL A 47 -12.54 -35.29 10.31
C VAL A 47 -11.96 -35.28 11.73
N VAL A 48 -10.78 -35.89 11.88
CA VAL A 48 -9.95 -35.71 13.06
C VAL A 48 -9.17 -34.41 12.85
N PHE A 49 -9.45 -33.39 13.67
CA PHE A 49 -8.56 -32.24 13.78
C PHE A 49 -7.32 -32.70 14.54
N THR A 50 -6.29 -33.15 13.82
CA THR A 50 -4.95 -33.28 14.37
C THR A 50 -4.33 -31.89 14.42
N ALA A 51 -3.95 -31.43 15.62
CA ALA A 51 -3.06 -30.29 15.78
C ALA A 51 -1.72 -30.65 15.14
N VAL A 52 -1.41 -30.05 13.99
CA VAL A 52 -0.07 -30.13 13.40
C VAL A 52 0.79 -29.13 14.15
N ASN A 53 1.50 -29.64 15.15
CA ASN A 53 2.61 -28.96 15.76
C ASN A 53 3.84 -29.25 14.89
N GLU A 54 4.16 -28.37 13.96
CA GLU A 54 5.40 -28.46 13.19
C GLU A 54 6.34 -27.32 13.58
N ASN A 55 7.23 -27.67 14.51
CA ASN A 55 8.53 -27.05 14.66
C ASN A 55 9.24 -27.05 13.30
N PHE A 56 9.15 -25.93 12.59
CA PHE A 56 10.09 -25.60 11.53
C PHE A 56 11.05 -24.55 12.04
N THR A 57 12.26 -24.98 12.41
CA THR A 57 13.46 -24.16 12.25
C THR A 57 13.68 -23.92 10.76
N ARG A 58 12.92 -22.98 10.18
CA ARG A 58 13.22 -22.35 8.89
C ARG A 58 14.01 -21.07 9.19
N PRO A 59 15.03 -20.71 8.39
CA PRO A 59 15.56 -19.36 8.46
C PRO A 59 14.39 -18.39 8.17
N LEU A 60 14.27 -17.35 8.99
CA LEU A 60 13.24 -16.30 8.88
C LEU A 60 13.08 -15.92 7.41
N ARG A 61 11.99 -16.35 6.75
CA ARG A 61 11.82 -16.16 5.32
C ARG A 61 11.69 -14.67 5.05
N GLU A 62 12.63 -14.12 4.27
CA GLU A 62 12.58 -12.73 3.83
C GLU A 62 11.18 -12.35 3.29
N PRO A 63 10.71 -11.12 3.55
CA PRO A 63 9.35 -10.74 3.21
C PRO A 63 9.06 -10.84 1.71
N ARG A 64 7.94 -11.48 1.36
CA ARG A 64 7.45 -11.51 -0.04
C ARG A 64 6.80 -10.19 -0.39
N VAL A 65 7.32 -9.53 -1.41
CA VAL A 65 6.90 -8.20 -1.85
C VAL A 65 6.41 -8.27 -3.29
N ALA A 66 5.34 -7.57 -3.59
CA ALA A 66 4.97 -7.24 -4.96
C ALA A 66 4.84 -5.73 -5.14
N LYS A 67 4.82 -5.30 -6.39
CA LYS A 67 4.50 -3.92 -6.75
C LYS A 67 3.10 -3.84 -7.34
N ALA A 68 2.42 -2.73 -7.08
CA ALA A 68 1.12 -2.42 -7.68
C ALA A 68 1.13 -1.03 -8.30
N SER A 69 0.40 -0.84 -9.39
CA SER A 69 0.20 0.45 -10.04
C SER A 69 -1.15 0.51 -10.76
N MET A 70 -1.49 1.69 -11.27
CA MET A 70 -2.64 1.90 -12.16
C MET A 70 -2.22 2.70 -13.38
N LEU A 71 -2.48 2.18 -14.57
CA LEU A 71 -2.21 2.86 -15.83
C LEU A 71 -3.29 2.48 -16.83
N TYR A 72 -4.30 3.35 -16.96
CA TYR A 72 -5.45 3.21 -17.85
C TYR A 72 -5.78 4.54 -18.53
N GLY A 73 -6.62 4.49 -19.56
CA GLY A 73 -6.98 5.66 -20.38
C GLY A 73 -6.19 5.70 -21.69
N PRO A 74 -6.08 6.89 -22.32
CA PRO A 74 -5.31 7.06 -23.55
C PRO A 74 -3.86 6.60 -23.36
N PRO A 75 -3.25 5.93 -24.38
CA PRO A 75 -1.87 5.50 -24.29
C PRO A 75 -0.91 6.64 -23.95
N ASN A 76 -0.02 6.41 -22.99
CA ASN A 76 1.06 7.33 -22.62
C ASN A 76 2.38 6.58 -22.57
N PHE A 77 3.18 6.74 -23.63
CA PHE A 77 4.43 5.99 -23.80
C PHE A 77 5.45 6.25 -22.69
N LEU A 78 5.46 7.45 -22.09
CA LEU A 78 6.37 7.77 -21.00
C LEU A 78 5.99 7.03 -19.72
N TYR A 79 4.69 6.91 -19.42
CA TYR A 79 4.22 6.10 -18.29
C TYR A 79 4.46 4.60 -18.52
N GLU A 80 4.27 4.11 -19.74
CA GLU A 80 4.63 2.72 -20.04
C GLU A 80 6.14 2.47 -19.84
N ALA A 81 6.99 3.40 -20.31
CA ALA A 81 8.43 3.31 -20.10
C ALA A 81 8.83 3.41 -18.61
N ALA A 82 8.11 4.22 -17.81
CA ALA A 82 8.29 4.25 -16.37
C ALA A 82 7.90 2.90 -15.73
N ILE A 83 6.76 2.31 -16.09
CA ILE A 83 6.37 0.96 -15.62
C ILE A 83 7.40 -0.10 -16.05
N GLU A 84 7.93 -0.02 -17.26
CA GLU A 84 8.98 -0.92 -17.75
C GLU A 84 10.28 -0.81 -16.95
N SER A 85 10.62 0.38 -16.44
CA SER A 85 11.76 0.52 -15.52
C SER A 85 11.59 -0.29 -14.23
N HIS A 86 10.35 -0.44 -13.74
CA HIS A 86 10.04 -1.31 -12.60
C HIS A 86 10.10 -2.78 -12.96
N ALA A 87 9.71 -3.17 -14.18
CA ALA A 87 9.71 -4.57 -14.62
C ALA A 87 11.12 -5.18 -14.60
N ARG A 88 12.16 -4.43 -14.99
CA ARG A 88 13.56 -4.87 -14.91
C ARG A 88 14.00 -5.18 -13.48
N HIS A 89 13.76 -4.25 -12.57
CA HIS A 89 14.05 -4.43 -11.15
C HIS A 89 13.23 -5.61 -10.57
N ASN A 90 11.98 -5.76 -10.96
CA ASN A 90 11.13 -6.85 -10.50
C ASN A 90 11.68 -8.21 -10.94
N LYS A 91 12.16 -8.32 -12.19
CA LYS A 91 12.84 -9.51 -12.68
C LYS A 91 14.10 -9.83 -11.87
N LEU A 92 14.89 -8.81 -11.50
CA LEU A 92 16.13 -8.99 -10.74
C LEU A 92 15.86 -9.50 -9.32
N HIS A 93 14.83 -9.00 -8.65
CA HIS A 93 14.53 -9.31 -7.24
C HIS A 93 13.42 -10.36 -7.05
N GLY A 94 12.83 -10.87 -8.14
CA GLY A 94 11.74 -11.83 -8.08
C GLY A 94 10.41 -11.24 -7.59
N TYR A 95 10.14 -9.98 -7.89
CA TYR A 95 8.87 -9.31 -7.54
C TYR A 95 7.83 -9.47 -8.64
N GLU A 96 6.57 -9.60 -8.22
CA GLU A 96 5.43 -9.51 -9.13
C GLU A 96 5.04 -8.04 -9.37
N MET A 97 4.43 -7.76 -10.52
CA MET A 97 3.89 -6.44 -10.86
C MET A 97 2.41 -6.55 -11.21
N TYR A 98 1.57 -5.84 -10.46
CA TYR A 98 0.14 -5.77 -10.68
C TYR A 98 -0.22 -4.38 -11.21
N VAL A 99 -0.55 -4.27 -12.50
CA VAL A 99 -0.97 -2.99 -13.11
C VAL A 99 -2.43 -3.05 -13.50
N SER A 100 -3.26 -2.23 -12.87
CA SER A 100 -4.64 -2.06 -13.32
C SER A 100 -4.67 -1.27 -14.64
N ARG A 101 -5.10 -1.95 -15.71
CA ARG A 101 -5.21 -1.42 -17.08
C ARG A 101 -6.59 -0.86 -17.42
N THR A 102 -7.55 -0.99 -16.51
CA THR A 102 -8.93 -0.55 -16.72
C THR A 102 -9.43 0.17 -15.48
N ALA A 103 -10.11 1.29 -15.68
CA ALA A 103 -10.78 1.99 -14.59
C ALA A 103 -11.90 1.12 -14.03
N ILE A 104 -11.86 0.84 -12.71
CA ILE A 104 -12.92 0.09 -12.01
C ILE A 104 -14.16 0.99 -11.87
N THR A 105 -13.93 2.28 -11.63
CA THR A 105 -14.95 3.32 -11.49
C THR A 105 -14.39 4.66 -11.95
N LYS A 106 -15.05 5.78 -11.64
CA LYS A 106 -14.55 7.12 -11.97
C LYS A 106 -13.82 7.75 -10.78
N GLY A 107 -12.70 8.41 -11.09
CA GLY A 107 -12.01 9.29 -10.15
C GLY A 107 -11.34 8.58 -8.97
N TYR A 108 -11.44 9.22 -7.80
CA TYR A 108 -10.73 8.92 -6.56
C TYR A 108 -10.76 7.44 -6.14
N TRP A 109 -11.90 6.77 -6.26
CA TRP A 109 -12.10 5.42 -5.70
C TRP A 109 -11.25 4.33 -6.36
N ASN A 110 -10.73 4.58 -7.57
CA ASN A 110 -10.03 3.57 -8.36
C ASN A 110 -8.82 2.94 -7.64
N LYS A 111 -7.96 3.78 -7.03
CA LYS A 111 -6.74 3.31 -6.34
C LYS A 111 -7.08 2.43 -5.15
N LEU A 112 -8.04 2.88 -4.35
CA LEU A 112 -8.47 2.16 -3.16
C LEU A 112 -9.16 0.83 -3.52
N LEU A 113 -10.06 0.82 -4.50
CA LEU A 113 -10.72 -0.41 -4.97
C LEU A 113 -9.71 -1.42 -5.53
N TRP A 114 -8.73 -0.94 -6.30
CA TRP A 114 -7.68 -1.79 -6.84
C TRP A 114 -6.84 -2.44 -5.73
N LEU A 115 -6.41 -1.65 -4.76
CA LEU A 115 -5.64 -2.16 -3.62
C LEU A 115 -6.47 -3.10 -2.73
N GLN A 116 -7.76 -2.83 -2.53
CA GLN A 116 -8.65 -3.75 -1.81
C GLN A 116 -8.80 -5.09 -2.54
N HIS A 117 -8.93 -5.07 -3.86
CA HIS A 117 -8.99 -6.30 -4.66
C HIS A 117 -7.73 -7.16 -4.47
N LEU A 118 -6.54 -6.55 -4.59
CA LEU A 118 -5.28 -7.26 -4.36
C LEU A 118 -5.19 -7.77 -2.92
N MET A 119 -5.55 -6.94 -1.93
CA MET A 119 -5.56 -7.30 -0.52
C MET A 119 -6.43 -8.53 -0.23
N VAL A 120 -7.68 -8.53 -0.71
CA VAL A 120 -8.62 -9.65 -0.50
C VAL A 120 -8.11 -10.91 -1.19
N THR A 121 -7.57 -10.78 -2.40
CA THR A 121 -7.00 -11.91 -3.15
C THR A 121 -5.84 -12.57 -2.39
N GLU A 122 -4.93 -11.77 -1.83
CA GLU A 122 -3.81 -12.28 -1.03
C GLU A 122 -4.25 -12.85 0.32
N LEU A 123 -5.24 -12.24 0.99
CA LEU A 123 -5.75 -12.72 2.28
C LEU A 123 -6.46 -14.08 2.16
N GLN A 124 -6.98 -14.43 0.99
CA GLN A 124 -7.59 -15.74 0.71
C GLN A 124 -6.57 -16.86 0.51
N LYS A 125 -5.31 -16.54 0.25
CA LYS A 125 -4.24 -17.54 0.10
C LYS A 125 -3.77 -18.05 1.48
N PRO A 126 -3.23 -19.28 1.55
CA PRO A 126 -2.53 -19.75 2.75
C PRO A 126 -1.38 -18.82 3.15
N GLU A 127 -1.07 -18.74 4.45
CA GLU A 127 -0.04 -17.83 4.97
C GLU A 127 1.34 -18.06 4.36
N GLY A 128 1.67 -19.33 4.09
CA GLY A 128 2.91 -19.71 3.44
C GLY A 128 3.05 -19.26 1.98
N GLU A 129 1.97 -18.82 1.35
CA GLU A 129 1.88 -18.49 -0.09
C GLU A 129 1.57 -17.02 -0.36
N ARG A 130 0.85 -16.34 0.54
CA ARG A 130 0.47 -14.93 0.34
C ARG A 130 1.65 -13.97 0.35
N LEU A 131 1.53 -12.85 -0.35
CA LEU A 131 2.45 -11.73 -0.18
C LEU A 131 2.43 -11.22 1.28
N HIS A 132 3.54 -10.61 1.70
CA HIS A 132 3.60 -9.90 2.99
C HIS A 132 3.37 -8.41 2.78
N TRP A 133 3.89 -7.84 1.69
CA TRP A 133 3.80 -6.41 1.40
C TRP A 133 3.50 -6.15 -0.07
N ILE A 134 2.72 -5.10 -0.32
CA ILE A 134 2.56 -4.49 -1.64
C ILE A 134 3.16 -3.09 -1.58
N MET A 135 4.12 -2.80 -2.47
CA MET A 135 4.55 -1.43 -2.73
C MET A 135 3.65 -0.86 -3.84
N TYR A 136 2.82 0.11 -3.52
CA TYR A 136 2.10 0.87 -4.54
C TYR A 136 3.03 1.94 -5.11
N VAL A 137 3.06 2.10 -6.43
CA VAL A 137 3.77 3.18 -7.13
C VAL A 137 2.89 3.78 -8.23
N ASP A 138 2.77 5.11 -8.27
CA ASP A 138 2.10 5.81 -9.36
C ASP A 138 2.91 5.68 -10.67
N PRO A 139 2.25 5.68 -11.84
CA PRO A 139 2.92 5.50 -13.14
C PRO A 139 3.90 6.62 -13.50
N SER A 140 3.89 7.74 -12.75
CA SER A 140 4.86 8.82 -12.89
C SER A 140 6.11 8.67 -12.02
N ILE A 141 6.35 7.50 -11.46
CA ILE A 141 7.54 7.21 -10.66
C ILE A 141 8.45 6.31 -11.48
N VAL A 142 9.64 6.83 -11.79
CA VAL A 142 10.67 6.11 -12.56
C VAL A 142 11.62 5.43 -11.58
N LEU A 143 11.95 4.17 -11.87
CA LEU A 143 12.97 3.43 -11.14
C LEU A 143 14.34 3.70 -11.75
N LEU A 144 15.29 4.07 -10.89
CA LEU A 144 16.65 4.49 -11.24
C LEU A 144 17.65 3.38 -10.91
N ASN A 145 17.80 3.04 -9.62
CA ASN A 145 18.75 2.03 -9.17
C ASN A 145 18.07 0.66 -9.02
N ASP A 146 18.28 -0.23 -9.98
CA ASP A 146 17.68 -1.58 -9.95
C ASP A 146 18.31 -2.53 -8.94
N ARG A 147 19.47 -2.21 -8.37
CA ARG A 147 20.20 -3.11 -7.46
C ARG A 147 19.73 -3.04 -6.01
N ILE A 148 18.97 -2.02 -5.64
CA ILE A 148 18.47 -1.85 -4.27
C ILE A 148 17.15 -2.61 -4.14
N SER A 149 17.10 -3.55 -3.20
CA SER A 149 15.91 -4.36 -2.95
C SER A 149 14.84 -3.54 -2.20
N LEU A 150 13.55 -3.76 -2.50
CA LEU A 150 12.47 -3.17 -1.71
C LEU A 150 12.48 -3.63 -0.25
N ARG A 151 13.03 -4.83 0.01
CA ARG A 151 13.14 -5.39 1.37
C ARG A 151 13.99 -4.52 2.29
N THR A 152 14.90 -3.72 1.73
CA THR A 152 15.73 -2.77 2.47
C THR A 152 14.89 -1.77 3.27
N PHE A 153 13.69 -1.42 2.81
CA PHE A 153 12.82 -0.44 3.46
C PHE A 153 11.75 -1.05 4.35
N LEU A 154 11.68 -2.38 4.45
CA LEU A 154 10.68 -3.06 5.27
C LEU A 154 11.19 -3.26 6.70
N PRO A 155 10.30 -3.30 7.70
CA PRO A 155 10.69 -3.56 9.07
C PRO A 155 11.35 -4.95 9.18
N PRO A 156 12.26 -5.13 10.14
CA PRO A 156 12.77 -6.46 10.49
C PRO A 156 11.62 -7.34 11.01
N ALA A 157 11.86 -8.66 11.04
CA ALA A 157 10.91 -9.62 11.57
C ALA A 157 10.90 -9.61 13.12
N ASP A 158 10.45 -8.50 13.68
CA ASP A 158 10.32 -8.25 15.12
C ASP A 158 8.84 -8.00 15.48
N PRO A 159 8.29 -8.66 16.53
CA PRO A 159 6.91 -8.46 16.97
C PRO A 159 6.52 -7.00 17.25
N VAL A 160 7.48 -6.12 17.58
CA VAL A 160 7.22 -4.69 17.80
C VAL A 160 6.62 -3.99 16.56
N PHE A 161 6.74 -4.61 15.38
CA PHE A 161 6.20 -4.12 14.12
C PHE A 161 4.94 -4.86 13.65
N ASP A 162 4.35 -5.76 14.45
CA ASP A 162 3.21 -6.57 14.01
C ASP A 162 1.92 -5.77 13.79
N SER A 163 1.76 -4.65 14.49
CA SER A 163 0.65 -3.71 14.29
C SER A 163 0.78 -2.90 13.00
N LEU A 164 1.97 -2.84 12.39
CA LEU A 164 2.23 -1.99 11.23
C LEU A 164 1.49 -2.50 9.99
N ALA A 165 0.64 -1.65 9.44
CA ALA A 165 -0.15 -1.90 8.24
C ALA A 165 0.36 -1.07 7.04
N LEU A 166 0.89 0.13 7.27
CA LEU A 166 1.24 1.08 6.22
C LEU A 166 2.59 1.77 6.49
N ILE A 167 3.44 1.85 5.47
CA ILE A 167 4.70 2.59 5.49
C ILE A 167 4.66 3.61 4.35
N ALA A 168 4.71 4.89 4.68
CA ALA A 168 4.60 5.96 3.69
C ALA A 168 5.66 7.04 3.93
N THR A 169 5.57 8.14 3.19
CA THR A 169 6.41 9.32 3.38
C THR A 169 5.53 10.58 3.41
N LYS A 170 6.04 11.67 3.99
CA LYS A 170 5.41 12.99 3.99
C LYS A 170 6.29 14.00 3.24
N PRO A 171 6.16 14.15 1.89
CA PRO A 171 7.03 15.01 1.10
C PRO A 171 7.05 16.49 1.50
N ASP A 172 5.95 16.98 2.07
CA ASP A 172 5.81 18.36 2.58
C ASP A 172 5.94 18.45 4.11
N GLY A 173 6.32 17.35 4.77
CA GLY A 173 6.37 17.22 6.23
C GLY A 173 5.01 17.08 6.92
N MET A 174 3.90 17.27 6.20
CA MET A 174 2.56 17.38 6.78
C MET A 174 1.64 16.25 6.34
N THR A 175 1.49 16.07 5.03
CA THR A 175 0.55 15.14 4.40
C THR A 175 1.31 13.94 3.84
N LEU A 176 0.83 12.73 4.13
CA LEU A 176 1.37 11.54 3.50
C LEU A 176 1.22 11.60 1.98
N SER A 177 2.04 10.85 1.27
CA SER A 177 1.91 10.68 -0.16
C SER A 177 1.36 9.30 -0.52
N ALA A 178 0.22 9.28 -1.21
CA ALA A 178 -0.36 8.09 -1.81
C ALA A 178 0.26 7.75 -3.19
N ALA A 179 1.37 8.40 -3.57
CA ALA A 179 2.05 8.15 -4.84
C ALA A 179 3.03 6.96 -4.74
N SER A 180 3.67 6.78 -3.57
CA SER A 180 4.51 5.62 -3.28
C SER A 180 4.45 5.27 -1.80
N PHE A 181 4.00 4.07 -1.48
CA PHE A 181 3.91 3.57 -0.11
C PHE A 181 3.86 2.05 -0.09
N PHE A 182 4.18 1.45 1.06
CA PHE A 182 4.02 0.03 1.31
C PHE A 182 2.77 -0.24 2.14
N LEU A 183 2.08 -1.32 1.80
CA LEU A 183 0.90 -1.80 2.50
C LEU A 183 1.08 -3.27 2.84
N ARG A 184 0.99 -3.61 4.14
CA ARG A 184 1.09 -5.00 4.60
C ARG A 184 -0.16 -5.77 4.18
N ILE A 185 -0.01 -7.02 3.79
CA ILE A 185 -1.16 -7.92 3.62
C ILE A 185 -1.71 -8.27 4.99
N SER A 186 -2.75 -7.56 5.43
CA SER A 186 -3.35 -7.75 6.75
C SER A 186 -4.83 -7.32 6.77
N PRO A 187 -5.63 -7.86 7.72
CA PRO A 187 -6.97 -7.35 7.98
C PRO A 187 -7.00 -5.85 8.33
N THR A 188 -5.97 -5.34 9.02
CA THR A 188 -5.86 -3.93 9.39
C THR A 188 -5.73 -3.03 8.16
N SER A 189 -4.88 -3.41 7.21
CA SER A 189 -4.74 -2.71 5.93
C SER A 189 -6.05 -2.66 5.15
N LEU A 190 -6.82 -3.74 5.15
CA LEU A 190 -8.14 -3.79 4.51
C LEU A 190 -9.14 -2.83 5.20
N LYS A 191 -9.13 -2.75 6.53
CA LYS A 191 -9.95 -1.80 7.29
C LYS A 191 -9.58 -0.35 6.95
N ILE A 192 -8.29 -0.02 6.94
CA ILE A 192 -7.80 1.32 6.55
C ILE A 192 -8.28 1.68 5.14
N LEU A 193 -8.12 0.79 4.16
CA LEU A 193 -8.59 1.04 2.79
C LEU A 193 -10.12 1.19 2.72
N THR A 194 -10.87 0.47 3.56
CA THR A 194 -12.33 0.53 3.61
C THR A 194 -12.81 1.85 4.22
N ALA A 195 -12.18 2.30 5.30
CA ALA A 195 -12.42 3.63 5.87
C ALA A 195 -12.12 4.72 4.83
N ALA A 196 -11.03 4.57 4.07
CA ALA A 196 -10.65 5.54 3.03
C ALA A 196 -11.68 5.66 1.91
N MET A 197 -12.35 4.56 1.57
CA MET A 197 -13.43 4.55 0.57
C MET A 197 -14.69 5.32 0.99
N VAL A 198 -14.89 5.61 2.29
CA VAL A 198 -16.10 6.33 2.76
C VAL A 198 -15.80 7.74 3.23
N ALA A 199 -14.53 8.07 3.46
CA ALA A 199 -14.11 9.33 4.05
C ALA A 199 -14.34 10.59 3.20
N PRO A 200 -14.29 10.59 1.85
CA PRO A 200 -14.58 11.79 1.06
C PRO A 200 -15.99 12.40 1.26
N LYS A 201 -16.92 11.70 1.92
CA LYS A 201 -18.18 12.31 2.38
C LYS A 201 -17.98 13.35 3.50
N HIS A 202 -16.84 13.28 4.19
CA HIS A 202 -16.49 14.08 5.36
C HIS A 202 -15.26 14.97 5.12
N VAL A 203 -14.37 14.58 4.19
CA VAL A 203 -13.20 15.39 3.81
C VAL A 203 -13.62 16.47 2.81
N GLN A 204 -13.83 17.70 3.30
CA GLN A 204 -14.04 18.86 2.43
C GLN A 204 -12.75 19.13 1.66
N SER A 205 -12.80 19.04 0.33
CA SER A 205 -11.72 19.51 -0.53
C SER A 205 -12.25 20.68 -1.35
N THR A 206 -11.78 21.88 -1.04
CA THR A 206 -12.05 23.11 -1.81
C THR A 206 -11.18 23.21 -3.07
N ASP A 207 -10.12 22.41 -3.16
CA ASP A 207 -9.11 22.48 -4.23
C ASP A 207 -9.05 21.20 -5.07
N SER A 208 -9.53 21.31 -6.31
CA SER A 208 -9.52 20.25 -7.33
C SER A 208 -8.12 19.69 -7.69
N SER A 209 -7.05 20.37 -7.28
CA SER A 209 -5.66 19.97 -7.53
C SER A 209 -5.08 19.06 -6.47
N THR A 210 -5.75 18.86 -5.32
CA THR A 210 -5.17 18.07 -4.24
C THR A 210 -5.36 16.57 -4.48
N ASP A 211 -4.33 15.77 -4.25
CA ASP A 211 -4.47 14.31 -4.13
C ASP A 211 -5.34 13.98 -2.91
N LEU A 212 -6.64 13.84 -3.17
CA LEU A 212 -7.63 13.54 -2.15
C LEU A 212 -7.32 12.20 -1.45
N THR A 213 -6.64 11.24 -2.13
CA THR A 213 -6.29 9.93 -1.55
C THR A 213 -5.31 10.11 -0.42
N SER A 214 -4.27 10.92 -0.66
CA SER A 214 -3.29 11.31 0.34
C SER A 214 -3.95 11.95 1.57
N LYS A 215 -4.81 12.96 1.36
CA LYS A 215 -5.53 13.64 2.46
C LYS A 215 -6.41 12.69 3.26
N THR A 216 -7.17 11.85 2.56
CA THR A 216 -8.10 10.92 3.20
C THR A 216 -7.36 9.88 4.06
N LEU A 217 -6.32 9.27 3.50
CA LEU A 217 -5.50 8.33 4.26
C LEU A 217 -4.84 9.02 5.44
N GLN A 218 -4.38 10.28 5.30
CA GLN A 218 -3.80 11.03 6.42
C GLN A 218 -4.78 11.15 7.58
N VAL A 219 -6.01 11.61 7.30
CA VAL A 219 -7.06 11.79 8.32
C VAL A 219 -7.38 10.47 9.02
N ILE A 220 -7.60 9.39 8.26
CA ILE A 220 -7.97 8.09 8.85
C ILE A 220 -6.86 7.51 9.72
N LEU A 221 -5.61 7.63 9.25
CA LEU A 221 -4.46 7.18 10.04
C LEU A 221 -4.33 8.02 11.31
N GLU A 222 -4.51 9.33 11.23
CA GLU A 222 -4.45 10.23 12.39
C GLU A 222 -5.64 10.10 13.34
N GLU A 223 -6.79 9.61 12.92
CA GLU A 223 -7.97 9.50 13.81
C GLU A 223 -8.08 8.12 14.46
N GLU A 224 -7.83 7.05 13.71
CA GLU A 224 -8.19 5.69 14.13
C GLU A 224 -7.03 4.68 14.05
N TYR A 225 -6.01 4.94 13.22
CA TYR A 225 -4.98 3.94 12.88
C TYR A 225 -3.54 4.44 13.06
N LYS A 226 -3.29 5.32 14.04
CA LYS A 226 -1.98 5.98 14.24
C LYS A 226 -0.85 4.97 14.41
N ASP A 227 -1.05 3.98 15.27
CA ASP A 227 -0.06 2.96 15.57
C ASP A 227 0.24 2.01 14.40
N ALA A 228 -0.68 1.94 13.43
CA ALA A 228 -0.59 1.06 12.26
C ALA A 228 0.13 1.71 11.08
N ALA A 229 0.59 2.96 11.19
CA ALA A 229 1.34 3.65 10.17
C ALA A 229 2.72 4.11 10.67
N ILE A 230 3.66 4.20 9.74
CA ILE A 230 4.94 4.88 9.99
C ILE A 230 5.40 5.63 8.74
N TYR A 231 6.15 6.70 8.98
CA TYR A 231 6.63 7.59 7.93
C TYR A 231 8.15 7.52 7.83
N GLN A 232 8.63 7.14 6.64
CA GLN A 232 10.05 7.04 6.30
C GLN A 232 10.55 8.30 5.59
N PRO A 233 11.87 8.51 5.56
CA PRO A 233 12.47 9.60 4.83
C PRO A 233 12.10 9.62 3.34
N VAL A 234 11.72 10.80 2.84
CA VAL A 234 11.18 10.98 1.50
C VAL A 234 12.21 10.64 0.42
N HIS A 235 13.48 10.92 0.67
CA HIS A 235 14.58 10.74 -0.27
C HIS A 235 14.84 9.27 -0.61
N TRP A 236 14.31 8.33 0.18
CA TRP A 236 14.52 6.90 -0.07
C TRP A 236 13.79 6.37 -1.32
N TYR A 237 12.52 6.72 -1.51
CA TYR A 237 11.74 6.18 -2.63
C TYR A 237 10.58 7.09 -3.09
N ASN A 238 10.51 8.34 -2.62
CA ASN A 238 9.44 9.27 -3.01
C ASN A 238 9.93 10.70 -3.29
N ASN A 239 11.21 10.83 -3.63
CA ASN A 239 11.80 12.12 -3.97
C ASN A 239 11.17 12.69 -5.24
N ALA A 240 10.78 13.97 -5.22
CA ALA A 240 10.09 14.61 -6.33
C ALA A 240 11.06 15.44 -7.17
N VAL A 241 10.96 15.33 -8.49
CA VAL A 241 11.65 16.25 -9.39
C VAL A 241 11.10 17.66 -9.19
N SER A 242 12.01 18.61 -8.98
CA SER A 242 11.69 20.05 -8.95
C SER A 242 11.91 20.70 -10.33
N LYS A 243 11.59 21.99 -10.46
CA LYS A 243 11.87 22.77 -11.68
C LYS A 243 13.37 22.85 -12.03
N LYS A 244 14.25 22.62 -11.05
CA LYS A 244 15.69 22.44 -11.24
C LYS A 244 16.03 21.00 -10.87
N PRO A 245 15.90 20.04 -11.82
CA PRO A 245 16.03 18.63 -11.52
C PRO A 245 17.44 18.34 -10.98
N SER A 246 17.52 17.96 -9.70
CA SER A 246 18.71 17.36 -9.09
C SER A 246 18.32 15.96 -8.63
N ILE A 247 18.75 14.96 -9.38
CA ILE A 247 18.53 13.55 -9.04
C ILE A 247 19.86 13.02 -8.55
N HIS A 248 19.89 12.52 -7.32
CA HIS A 248 21.11 11.93 -6.78
C HIS A 248 21.39 10.60 -7.51
N SER A 249 22.66 10.38 -7.84
CA SER A 249 23.12 9.21 -8.62
C SER A 249 22.88 7.86 -7.93
N ASP A 250 22.54 7.86 -6.64
CA ASP A 250 22.25 6.69 -5.82
C ASP A 250 20.75 6.54 -5.50
N SER A 251 19.88 7.47 -5.93
CA SER A 251 18.44 7.40 -5.68
C SER A 251 17.82 6.12 -6.29
N LEU A 252 16.96 5.44 -5.54
CA LEU A 252 16.20 4.29 -6.01
C LEU A 252 15.07 4.70 -6.97
N LEU A 253 14.19 5.60 -6.53
CA LEU A 253 13.05 6.07 -7.30
C LEU A 253 13.06 7.60 -7.42
N VAL A 254 12.43 8.10 -8.48
CA VAL A 254 12.13 9.52 -8.61
C VAL A 254 10.70 9.74 -9.12
N ARG A 255 9.98 10.65 -8.49
CA ARG A 255 8.59 11.00 -8.79
C ARG A 255 8.52 12.26 -9.64
N PHE A 256 7.68 12.22 -10.67
CA PHE A 256 7.35 13.37 -11.50
C PHE A 256 5.96 13.91 -11.15
N PRO A 257 5.86 14.92 -10.27
CA PRO A 257 4.58 15.43 -9.78
C PRO A 257 3.81 16.24 -10.86
N HIS A 258 2.50 16.41 -10.64
CA HIS A 258 1.60 17.07 -11.59
C HIS A 258 1.83 18.60 -11.69
N ASP A 259 2.35 19.22 -10.64
CA ASP A 259 2.67 20.65 -10.56
C ASP A 259 3.83 21.08 -11.50
N LEU A 260 4.60 20.13 -12.03
CA LEU A 260 5.57 20.38 -13.11
C LEU A 260 4.92 20.71 -14.46
N GLN A 261 3.61 20.51 -14.61
CA GLN A 261 2.85 20.81 -15.83
C GLN A 261 3.54 20.22 -17.09
N GLY A 262 3.65 20.99 -18.19
CA GLY A 262 4.29 20.54 -19.43
C GLY A 262 5.76 20.14 -19.28
N HIS A 263 6.48 20.68 -18.29
CA HIS A 263 7.88 20.30 -18.03
C HIS A 263 8.01 18.86 -17.55
N ARG A 264 6.96 18.32 -16.92
CA ARG A 264 6.90 16.93 -16.45
C ARG A 264 7.28 15.95 -17.55
N TRP A 265 6.66 16.09 -18.71
CA TRP A 265 6.83 15.17 -19.84
C TRP A 265 8.25 15.24 -20.39
N LYS A 266 8.77 16.46 -20.60
CA LYS A 266 10.13 16.68 -21.09
C LYS A 266 11.17 16.09 -20.12
N TYR A 267 11.02 16.31 -18.82
CA TYR A 267 11.98 15.78 -17.85
C TYR A 267 11.93 14.27 -17.73
N MET A 268 10.73 13.67 -17.79
CA MET A 268 10.58 12.23 -17.76
C MET A 268 11.17 11.57 -19.02
N ASP A 269 10.92 12.15 -20.19
CA ASP A 269 11.48 11.70 -21.48
C ASP A 269 13.01 11.77 -21.49
N ASN A 270 13.59 12.90 -21.03
CA ASN A 270 15.03 13.06 -20.91
C ASN A 270 15.65 11.99 -19.99
N LEU A 271 15.06 11.76 -18.82
CA LEU A 271 15.57 10.79 -17.86
C LEU A 271 15.47 9.36 -18.40
N LEU A 272 14.31 8.99 -18.96
CA LEU A 272 14.09 7.67 -19.55
C LEU A 272 15.03 7.42 -20.73
N SER A 273 15.32 8.46 -21.52
CA SER A 273 16.34 8.40 -22.57
C SER A 273 17.71 8.09 -21.99
N VAL A 274 18.16 8.80 -20.94
CA VAL A 274 19.43 8.52 -20.26
C VAL A 274 19.48 7.07 -19.75
N LEU A 275 18.41 6.59 -19.10
CA LEU A 275 18.33 5.21 -18.62
C LEU A 275 18.34 4.17 -19.75
N SER A 276 17.82 4.51 -20.93
CA SER A 276 17.85 3.61 -22.08
C SER A 276 19.25 3.49 -22.69
N TRP A 277 20.01 4.60 -22.72
CA TRP A 277 21.37 4.64 -23.27
C TRP A 277 22.42 4.14 -22.28
N ASN A 278 22.23 4.41 -21.00
CA ASN A 278 23.15 4.01 -19.93
C ASN A 278 22.37 3.56 -18.68
N PRO A 279 21.83 2.32 -18.67
CA PRO A 279 21.07 1.79 -17.55
C PRO A 279 21.83 1.82 -16.21
N GLN A 280 23.15 1.77 -16.26
CA GLN A 280 24.05 1.64 -15.13
C GLN A 280 24.39 3.00 -14.50
N SER A 281 23.93 4.10 -15.09
CA SER A 281 24.14 5.46 -14.57
C SER A 281 23.68 5.66 -13.13
N PHE A 282 22.68 4.89 -12.69
CA PHE A 282 22.15 4.91 -11.32
C PHE A 282 22.27 3.57 -10.57
N SER A 283 22.70 2.49 -11.23
CA SER A 283 22.76 1.12 -10.67
C SER A 283 23.95 0.88 -9.74
N LYS A 284 24.07 1.69 -8.68
CA LYS A 284 25.09 1.52 -7.63
C LYS A 284 24.76 0.33 -6.73
N LYS A 285 25.78 -0.36 -6.23
CA LYS A 285 25.59 -1.41 -5.22
C LYS A 285 25.10 -0.80 -3.92
N ILE A 286 24.39 -1.58 -3.09
CA ILE A 286 23.86 -1.08 -1.83
C ILE A 286 24.96 -0.50 -0.93
N GLU A 287 26.15 -1.11 -0.90
CA GLU A 287 27.29 -0.67 -0.08
C GLU A 287 27.82 0.71 -0.49
N ASP A 288 27.56 1.14 -1.72
CA ASP A 288 27.99 2.43 -2.28
C ASP A 288 26.89 3.50 -2.20
N THR A 289 25.84 3.26 -1.40
CA THR A 289 24.67 4.14 -1.26
C THR A 289 24.32 4.34 0.21
N MET A 290 23.52 5.38 0.48
CA MET A 290 22.94 5.62 1.81
C MET A 290 22.08 4.45 2.34
N TYR A 291 21.57 3.59 1.45
CA TYR A 291 20.71 2.46 1.81
C TYR A 291 21.43 1.32 2.53
N ALA A 292 22.78 1.35 2.60
CA ALA A 292 23.54 0.40 3.38
C ALA A 292 23.31 0.53 4.89
N THR A 293 22.99 1.74 5.37
CA THR A 293 22.95 2.06 6.81
C THR A 293 21.64 2.72 7.23
N GLU A 294 21.16 3.72 6.49
CA GLU A 294 20.04 4.57 6.96
C GLU A 294 18.76 3.77 7.28
N PRO A 295 18.30 2.82 6.44
CA PRO A 295 17.08 2.05 6.74
C PRO A 295 17.20 1.15 7.96
N GLN A 296 18.36 0.54 8.18
CA GLN A 296 18.62 -0.34 9.32
C GLN A 296 18.66 0.47 10.61
N GLU A 297 19.40 1.59 10.61
CA GLU A 297 19.47 2.52 11.75
C GLU A 297 18.09 3.09 12.08
N PHE A 298 17.30 3.47 11.08
CA PHE A 298 15.93 3.90 11.27
C PHE A 298 15.08 2.85 12.00
N TRP A 299 15.08 1.60 11.52
CA TRP A 299 14.27 0.56 12.14
C TRP A 299 14.74 0.21 13.55
N MET A 300 16.04 0.25 13.81
CA MET A 300 16.58 0.10 15.18
C MET A 300 16.06 1.19 16.11
N LYS A 301 16.15 2.47 15.71
CA LYS A 301 15.66 3.60 16.51
C LYS A 301 14.15 3.53 16.76
N VAL A 302 13.38 3.14 15.74
CA VAL A 302 11.93 2.98 15.86
C VAL A 302 11.58 1.83 16.82
N ALA A 303 12.29 0.69 16.74
CA ALA A 303 12.07 -0.44 17.65
C ALA A 303 12.32 -0.02 19.11
N GLU A 304 13.46 0.62 19.35
CA GLU A 304 13.82 1.12 20.68
C GLU A 304 12.81 2.15 21.20
N ALA A 305 12.39 3.09 20.35
CA ALA A 305 11.37 4.07 20.72
C ALA A 305 10.04 3.43 21.11
N ARG A 306 9.60 2.39 20.38
CA ARG A 306 8.38 1.64 20.72
C ARG A 306 8.50 0.90 22.04
N GLU A 307 9.63 0.23 22.28
CA GLU A 307 9.87 -0.50 23.53
C GLU A 307 9.91 0.44 24.74
N ILE A 308 10.62 1.58 24.64
CA ILE A 308 10.67 2.56 25.72
C ILE A 308 9.31 3.21 25.95
N LEU A 309 8.56 3.51 24.88
CA LEU A 309 7.22 4.07 24.99
C LEU A 309 6.27 3.11 25.72
N GLU A 310 6.30 1.82 25.39
CA GLU A 310 5.50 0.80 26.08
C GLU A 310 5.84 0.74 27.58
N LYS A 311 7.12 0.66 27.94
CA LYS A 311 7.57 0.65 29.34
C LYS A 311 7.17 1.92 30.09
N ALA A 312 7.27 3.08 29.45
CA ALA A 312 6.88 4.36 30.05
C ALA A 312 5.37 4.39 30.33
N GLU A 313 4.55 3.91 29.40
CA GLU A 313 3.10 3.84 29.56
C GLU A 313 2.67 2.84 30.64
N GLU A 314 3.31 1.68 30.72
CA GLU A 314 3.10 0.70 31.79
C GLU A 314 3.46 1.28 33.16
N HIS A 315 4.61 1.96 33.24
CA HIS A 315 5.04 2.65 34.45
C HIS A 315 3.99 3.69 34.89
N LEU A 316 3.54 4.55 33.96
CA LEU A 316 2.51 5.55 34.23
C LEU A 316 1.17 4.93 34.67
N LYS A 317 0.77 3.78 34.12
CA LYS A 317 -0.44 3.05 34.54
C LYS A 317 -0.32 2.43 35.92
N SER A 318 0.89 2.07 36.35
CA SER A 318 1.15 1.47 37.66
C SER A 318 1.13 2.46 38.83
N ILE A 319 1.22 3.76 38.54
CA ILE A 319 1.16 4.82 39.56
C ILE A 319 -0.28 4.91 40.09
N PRO A 320 -0.51 4.72 41.41
CA PRO A 320 -1.85 4.77 41.97
C PRO A 320 -2.49 6.15 41.75
N VAL A 321 -3.72 6.15 41.25
CA VAL A 321 -4.57 7.35 41.17
C VAL A 321 -5.01 7.66 42.61
N ILE A 322 -4.32 8.60 43.26
CA ILE A 322 -4.73 9.08 44.58
C ILE A 322 -5.86 10.10 44.34
N ASP A 323 -7.06 9.75 44.79
CA ASP A 323 -8.32 10.46 44.56
C ASP A 323 -8.53 11.69 45.49
N ASP A 324 -7.45 12.27 46.03
CA ASP A 324 -7.54 13.41 46.94
C ASP A 324 -7.25 14.73 46.21
N GLU A 325 -8.26 15.61 46.20
CA GLU A 325 -8.35 16.92 45.56
C GLU A 325 -7.27 17.95 45.95
N GLU A 326 -6.17 17.59 46.62
CA GLU A 326 -5.23 18.57 47.16
C GLU A 326 -3.74 18.26 47.01
N HIS A 327 -3.31 17.25 46.25
CA HIS A 327 -1.88 17.00 46.06
C HIS A 327 -1.43 17.07 44.61
N LYS A 328 -0.57 18.07 44.36
CA LYS A 328 0.30 18.21 43.19
C LYS A 328 0.71 16.83 42.66
N LYS A 329 0.35 16.50 41.42
CA LYS A 329 1.11 15.49 40.67
C LYS A 329 2.57 15.85 40.86
N SER A 330 3.37 14.92 41.39
CA SER A 330 4.80 15.13 41.52
C SER A 330 5.34 15.61 40.18
N ASP A 331 6.12 16.70 40.17
CA ASP A 331 6.68 17.30 38.94
C ASP A 331 7.33 16.24 38.04
N SER A 332 7.88 15.17 38.63
CA SER A 332 8.45 14.01 37.94
C SER A 332 7.43 13.20 37.13
N VAL A 333 6.22 12.99 37.65
CA VAL A 333 5.14 12.25 36.96
C VAL A 333 4.61 13.07 35.79
N GLU A 334 4.41 14.38 35.99
CA GLU A 334 3.98 15.28 34.91
C GLU A 334 5.03 15.37 33.80
N TYR A 335 6.31 15.43 34.19
CA TYR A 335 7.43 15.41 33.25
C TYR A 335 7.49 14.09 32.44
N LEU A 336 7.32 12.93 33.10
CA LEU A 336 7.25 11.65 32.41
C LEU A 336 6.04 11.56 31.47
N GLN A 337 4.87 12.03 31.88
CA GLN A 337 3.66 12.06 31.02
C GLN A 337 3.88 12.92 29.77
N THR A 338 4.47 14.09 29.94
CA THR A 338 4.74 15.03 28.83
C THR A 338 5.76 14.46 27.86
N SER A 339 6.89 13.97 28.37
CA SER A 339 7.95 13.36 27.53
C SER A 339 7.46 12.10 26.81
N THR A 340 6.66 11.26 27.47
CA THR A 340 6.03 10.06 26.85
C THR A 340 5.12 10.47 25.69
N ARG A 341 4.30 11.51 25.87
CA ARG A 341 3.44 12.06 24.81
C ARG A 341 4.26 12.60 23.64
N ASP A 342 5.36 13.31 23.91
CA ASP A 342 6.21 13.88 22.88
C ASP A 342 6.99 12.80 22.09
N LEU A 343 7.44 11.73 22.76
CA LEU A 343 8.01 10.55 22.09
C LEU A 343 6.98 9.87 21.18
N ARG A 344 5.75 9.67 21.68
CA ARG A 344 4.66 9.11 20.88
C ARG A 344 4.39 9.96 19.63
N LEU A 345 4.30 11.28 19.78
CA LEU A 345 4.09 12.19 18.65
C LEU A 345 5.23 12.13 17.64
N ALA A 346 6.49 12.09 18.11
CA ALA A 346 7.65 11.95 17.25
C ALA A 346 7.60 10.63 16.46
N LEU A 347 7.27 9.52 17.12
CA LEU A 347 7.16 8.20 16.51
C LEU A 347 6.02 8.10 15.49
N GLU A 348 4.81 8.57 15.84
CA GLU A 348 3.62 8.42 15.01
C GLU A 348 3.61 9.38 13.81
N SER A 349 4.10 10.61 13.99
CA SER A 349 3.93 11.68 12.99
C SER A 349 5.21 12.07 12.25
N ALA A 350 6.37 11.80 12.86
CA ALA A 350 7.65 12.35 12.42
C ALA A 350 8.83 11.36 12.57
N ALA A 351 8.60 10.04 12.51
CA ALA A 351 9.67 9.05 12.65
C ALA A 351 10.83 9.25 11.64
N TRP A 352 10.54 9.87 10.49
CA TRP A 352 11.52 10.23 9.48
C TRP A 352 12.53 11.30 9.94
N ASP A 353 12.19 12.11 10.95
CA ASP A 353 13.10 13.03 11.63
C ASP A 353 13.80 12.28 12.78
N THR A 354 14.87 11.57 12.42
CA THR A 354 15.60 10.70 13.35
C THR A 354 16.20 11.47 14.51
N ASP A 355 16.57 12.74 14.31
CA ASP A 355 17.14 13.58 15.35
C ASP A 355 16.09 14.00 16.37
N ALA A 356 14.88 14.35 15.90
CA ALA A 356 13.76 14.64 16.80
C ALA A 356 13.34 13.38 17.58
N LEU A 357 13.27 12.22 16.92
CA LEU A 357 12.96 10.95 17.57
C LEU A 357 13.99 10.61 18.66
N GLU A 358 15.28 10.75 18.35
CA GLU A 358 16.38 10.46 19.29
C GLU A 358 16.38 11.40 20.49
N ARG A 359 16.13 12.70 20.27
CA ARG A 359 15.98 13.67 21.38
C ARG A 359 14.81 13.33 22.30
N SER A 360 13.64 12.99 21.73
CA SER A 360 12.47 12.60 22.53
C SER A 360 12.70 11.29 23.27
N LEU A 361 13.37 10.32 22.64
CA LEU A 361 13.74 9.05 23.26
C LEU A 361 14.68 9.24 24.45
N ALA A 362 15.74 10.03 24.29
CA ALA A 362 16.66 10.36 25.38
C ALA A 362 15.96 11.06 26.55
N THR A 363 14.98 11.92 26.25
CA THR A 363 14.18 12.63 27.27
C THR A 363 13.36 11.66 28.12
N VAL A 364 12.67 10.70 27.50
CA VAL A 364 11.87 9.69 28.22
C VAL A 364 12.78 8.76 29.04
N LYS A 365 13.89 8.30 28.45
CA LYS A 365 14.89 7.50 29.15
C LYS A 365 15.41 8.18 30.41
N GLY A 366 15.79 9.46 30.29
CA GLY A 366 16.19 10.29 31.43
C GLY A 366 15.10 10.44 32.48
N ALA A 367 13.83 10.62 32.06
CA ALA A 367 12.69 10.69 32.98
C ALA A 367 12.43 9.37 33.72
N MET A 368 12.78 8.23 33.11
CA MET A 368 12.64 6.89 33.69
C MET A 368 13.88 6.41 34.47
N GLY A 369 15.00 7.14 34.42
CA GLY A 369 16.28 6.70 35.01
C GLY A 369 16.92 5.51 34.27
N LEU A 370 16.66 5.38 32.97
CA LEU A 370 17.28 4.39 32.10
C LEU A 370 18.44 5.07 31.35
N GLU A 371 19.69 4.72 31.68
CA GLU A 371 20.88 5.16 30.90
C GLU A 371 21.18 4.22 29.73
#